data_AF-G3CEP3-F1
#
_entry.id   AF-G3CEP3-F1
#
_cell.length_a   1.000
_cell.length_b   1.000
_cell.length_c   1.000
_cell.angle_alpha   90.00
_cell.angle_beta   90.00
_cell.angle_gamma   90.00
#
_symmetry.space_group_name_H-M   'P 1'
#
loop_
_entity.id
_entity.type
_entity.pdbx_description
1 polymer ?
#
loop_
_entity_poly.entity_id
_entity_poly.type
_entity_poly.pdbx_seq_one_letter_code
_entity_poly.pdbx_strand_id
1 'polypeptide(L)'
;LFTFISCGDKKVDPSKYGTGTGTNYVRFIQDPDKVVALAKNFNDIKDALPKEAAGKPYKEANLTAAFTAISAHEAKFLKALNLEKARKSAKENENANSTEIDKEFETYLTENLKFAKGDANVDGSYASVMKKFTDELVK
;
A
#
# COMPACT_ATOMS: atom_id res chain seq x y z
N LEU A 1 21.36 -26.03 -30.30
CA LEU A 1 20.30 -26.48 -29.37
C LEU A 1 19.74 -25.21 -28.72
N PHE A 2 18.63 -24.68 -29.24
CA PHE A 2 18.00 -23.46 -28.69
C PHE A 2 16.97 -23.87 -27.65
N THR A 3 17.29 -23.67 -26.37
CA THR A 3 16.30 -23.76 -25.30
C THR A 3 15.49 -22.46 -25.33
N PHE A 4 14.26 -22.54 -25.83
CA PHE A 4 13.24 -21.49 -25.68
C PHE A 4 12.95 -21.33 -24.19
N ILE A 5 13.63 -20.38 -23.53
CA ILE A 5 13.17 -19.85 -22.25
C ILE A 5 11.93 -19.02 -22.57
N SER A 6 10.78 -19.67 -22.50
CA SER A 6 9.47 -19.02 -22.47
C SER A 6 9.38 -18.19 -21.19
N CYS A 7 9.93 -16.96 -21.20
CA CYS A 7 9.51 -15.86 -20.33
C CYS A 7 8.12 -15.40 -20.79
N GLY A 8 7.12 -16.27 -20.66
CA GLY A 8 5.75 -15.82 -20.62
C GLY A 8 5.52 -15.37 -19.19
N ASP A 9 5.26 -14.08 -18.98
CA ASP A 9 4.64 -13.60 -17.75
C ASP A 9 3.41 -14.47 -17.50
N LYS A 10 3.56 -15.50 -16.67
CA LYS A 10 2.44 -16.32 -16.25
C LYS A 10 1.57 -15.35 -15.46
N LYS A 11 0.51 -14.86 -16.10
CA LYS A 11 -0.55 -14.12 -15.44
C LYS A 11 -1.10 -15.03 -14.36
N VAL A 12 -0.63 -14.82 -13.14
CA VAL A 12 -1.15 -15.51 -11.97
C VAL A 12 -2.54 -14.96 -11.73
N ASP A 13 -3.49 -15.85 -11.50
CA ASP A 13 -4.86 -15.51 -11.15
C ASP A 13 -4.88 -14.60 -9.91
N PRO A 14 -5.48 -13.39 -9.99
CA PRO A 14 -5.58 -12.47 -8.85
C PRO A 14 -6.23 -13.07 -7.60
N SER A 15 -7.11 -14.07 -7.74
CA SER A 15 -7.72 -14.78 -6.61
C SER A 15 -6.71 -15.61 -5.79
N LYS A 16 -5.50 -15.81 -6.32
CA LYS A 16 -4.40 -16.51 -5.65
C LYS A 16 -3.40 -15.57 -5.00
N TYR A 17 -3.49 -14.26 -5.23
CA TYR A 17 -2.58 -13.30 -4.61
C TYR A 17 -2.70 -13.35 -3.09
N GLY A 18 -1.56 -13.29 -2.41
CA GLY A 18 -1.48 -13.37 -0.96
C GLY A 18 -1.63 -14.78 -0.38
N THR A 19 -1.77 -15.83 -1.19
CA THR A 19 -1.91 -17.22 -0.71
C THR A 19 -0.56 -17.94 -0.61
N GLY A 20 -0.51 -19.02 0.16
CA GLY A 20 0.70 -19.83 0.34
C GLY A 20 1.69 -19.28 1.38
N THR A 21 2.88 -19.87 1.42
CA THR A 21 3.95 -19.57 2.39
C THR A 21 5.32 -19.77 1.75
N GLY A 22 6.35 -19.04 2.22
CA GLY A 22 7.73 -19.25 1.81
C GLY A 22 7.91 -19.23 0.28
N THR A 23 8.48 -20.29 -0.29
CA THR A 23 8.71 -20.39 -1.75
C THR A 23 7.43 -20.58 -2.57
N ASN A 24 6.33 -20.98 -1.94
CA ASN A 24 5.02 -21.16 -2.57
C ASN A 24 4.11 -19.94 -2.39
N TYR A 25 4.60 -18.89 -1.71
CA TYR A 25 3.84 -17.67 -1.52
C TYR A 25 3.61 -16.96 -2.86
N VAL A 26 2.35 -16.70 -3.16
CA VAL A 26 1.94 -15.97 -4.34
C VAL A 26 1.85 -14.49 -3.98
N ARG A 27 2.85 -13.73 -4.42
CA ARG A 27 2.95 -12.29 -4.16
C ARG A 27 1.71 -11.51 -4.60
N PHE A 28 1.29 -10.51 -3.84
CA PHE A 28 0.26 -9.58 -4.34
C PHE A 28 0.91 -8.41 -5.12
N ILE A 29 2.19 -8.14 -4.89
CA ILE A 29 2.97 -7.17 -5.65
C ILE A 29 3.70 -7.91 -6.78
N GLN A 30 3.01 -8.07 -7.91
CA GLN A 30 3.50 -8.85 -9.06
C GLN A 30 4.71 -8.20 -9.74
N ASP A 31 4.65 -6.89 -9.97
CA ASP A 31 5.72 -6.12 -10.62
C ASP A 31 6.05 -4.90 -9.75
N PRO A 32 7.05 -5.03 -8.85
CA PRO A 32 7.46 -3.97 -7.93
C PRO A 32 7.80 -2.64 -8.60
N ASP A 33 8.33 -2.67 -9.83
CA ASP A 33 8.79 -1.49 -10.55
C ASP A 33 7.65 -0.77 -11.29
N LYS A 34 6.53 -1.47 -11.55
CA LYS A 34 5.34 -0.94 -12.20
C LYS A 34 4.25 -0.47 -11.24
N VAL A 35 4.52 -0.39 -9.94
CA VAL A 35 3.57 0.16 -8.96
C VAL A 35 3.33 1.64 -9.24
N VAL A 36 2.10 1.95 -9.65
CA VAL A 36 1.64 3.31 -9.92
C VAL A 36 1.12 4.00 -8.68
N ALA A 37 1.22 5.33 -8.66
CA ALA A 37 0.63 6.16 -7.62
C ALA A 37 -0.90 6.17 -7.72
N LEU A 38 -1.58 6.17 -6.58
CA LEU A 38 -3.02 6.40 -6.53
C LEU A 38 -3.35 7.82 -7.03
N ALA A 39 -4.47 7.99 -7.72
CA ALA A 39 -4.95 9.31 -8.11
C ALA A 39 -5.29 10.15 -6.87
N LYS A 40 -5.10 11.48 -6.97
CA LYS A 40 -5.47 12.43 -5.90
C LYS A 40 -6.99 12.71 -5.88
N ASN A 41 -7.80 11.67 -5.90
CA ASN A 41 -9.25 11.73 -5.74
C ASN A 41 -9.61 11.40 -4.29
N PHE A 42 -10.45 12.21 -3.66
CA PHE A 42 -10.77 12.05 -2.24
C PHE A 42 -11.40 10.69 -1.92
N ASN A 43 -12.32 10.19 -2.75
CA ASN A 43 -12.98 8.91 -2.50
C ASN A 43 -11.99 7.74 -2.65
N ASP A 44 -11.17 7.75 -3.70
CA ASP A 44 -10.13 6.73 -3.88
C ASP A 44 -9.15 6.66 -2.71
N ILE A 45 -8.74 7.83 -2.22
CA ILE A 45 -7.87 7.95 -1.05
C ILE A 45 -8.59 7.45 0.19
N LYS A 46 -9.82 7.91 0.44
CA LYS A 46 -10.61 7.54 1.62
C LYS A 46 -10.78 6.02 1.74
N ASP A 47 -10.98 5.31 0.63
CA ASP A 47 -11.08 3.85 0.61
C ASP A 47 -9.77 3.14 0.99
N ALA A 48 -8.63 3.78 0.72
CA ALA A 48 -7.31 3.27 1.11
C ALA A 48 -6.98 3.55 2.59
N LEU A 49 -7.51 4.63 3.18
CA LEU A 49 -7.21 5.03 4.55
C LEU A 49 -7.75 4.05 5.61
N PRO A 50 -7.24 4.13 6.85
CA PRO A 50 -7.90 3.56 8.02
C PRO A 50 -9.33 4.09 8.21
N LYS A 51 -10.17 3.35 8.94
CA LYS A 51 -11.51 3.83 9.28
C LYS A 51 -11.44 5.11 10.11
N GLU A 52 -12.35 6.03 9.81
CA GLU A 52 -12.53 7.28 10.56
C GLU A 52 -12.82 6.97 12.04
N ALA A 53 -12.19 7.73 12.94
CA ALA A 53 -12.53 7.66 14.37
C ALA A 53 -13.90 8.32 14.61
N ALA A 54 -14.64 7.83 15.61
CA ALA A 54 -15.94 8.39 15.97
C ALA A 54 -15.83 9.91 16.23
N GLY A 55 -16.71 10.69 15.58
CA GLY A 55 -16.72 12.16 15.68
C GLY A 55 -15.61 12.89 14.91
N LYS A 56 -14.78 12.17 14.13
CA LYS A 56 -13.68 12.74 13.34
C LYS A 56 -13.75 12.26 11.88
N PRO A 57 -14.77 12.68 11.10
CA PRO A 57 -14.84 12.34 9.69
C PRO A 57 -13.72 13.04 8.90
N TYR A 58 -13.20 12.36 7.90
CA TYR A 58 -12.34 12.94 6.87
C TYR A 58 -13.14 13.92 6.02
N LYS A 59 -12.58 15.11 5.80
CA LYS A 59 -13.22 16.17 5.02
C LYS A 59 -12.43 16.39 3.73
N GLU A 60 -13.10 16.32 2.59
CA GLU A 60 -12.49 16.56 1.28
C GLU A 60 -11.83 17.95 1.19
N ALA A 61 -12.44 18.96 1.81
CA ALA A 61 -11.90 20.32 1.85
C ALA A 61 -10.49 20.41 2.46
N ASN A 62 -10.07 19.42 3.27
CA ASN A 62 -8.76 19.38 3.90
C ASN A 62 -7.72 18.60 3.08
N LEU A 63 -8.09 18.01 1.95
CA LEU A 63 -7.20 17.13 1.18
C LEU A 63 -5.90 17.83 0.76
N THR A 64 -6.01 19.09 0.33
CA THR A 64 -4.83 19.91 -0.01
C THR A 64 -3.90 20.10 1.18
N ALA A 65 -4.45 20.47 2.34
CA ALA A 65 -3.66 20.66 3.57
C ALA A 65 -3.00 19.35 4.04
N ALA A 66 -3.72 18.23 3.92
CA ALA A 66 -3.20 16.91 4.23
C ALA A 66 -1.99 16.55 3.36
N PHE A 67 -2.05 16.82 2.05
CA PHE A 67 -0.91 16.63 1.17
C PHE A 67 0.25 17.60 1.46
N THR A 68 -0.04 18.86 1.78
CA THR A 68 1.00 19.82 2.19
C THR A 68 1.77 19.33 3.43
N ALA A 69 1.06 18.80 4.44
CA ALA A 69 1.66 18.28 5.67
C ALA A 69 2.59 17.07 5.46
N ILE A 70 2.43 16.34 4.35
CA ILE A 70 3.29 15.21 3.99
C ILE A 70 4.10 15.45 2.71
N SER A 71 4.28 16.71 2.29
CA SER A 71 4.83 17.08 0.97
C SER A 71 6.12 16.33 0.59
N ALA A 72 7.06 16.15 1.53
CA ALA A 72 8.30 15.39 1.32
C ALA A 72 8.09 13.88 1.04
N HIS A 73 6.91 13.35 1.37
CA HIS A 73 6.55 11.94 1.24
C HIS A 73 5.42 11.69 0.24
N GLU A 74 4.85 12.73 -0.38
CA GLU A 74 3.61 12.65 -1.16
C GLU A 74 3.65 11.56 -2.24
N ALA A 75 4.67 11.57 -3.11
CA ALA A 75 4.75 10.65 -4.24
C ALA A 75 4.81 9.18 -3.81
N LYS A 76 5.61 8.89 -2.76
CA LYS A 76 5.70 7.53 -2.22
C LYS A 76 4.49 7.13 -1.38
N PHE A 77 3.85 8.09 -0.72
CA PHE A 77 2.61 7.86 0.02
C PHE A 77 1.46 7.44 -0.91
N LEU A 78 1.30 8.10 -2.07
CA LEU A 78 0.29 7.72 -3.06
C LEU A 78 0.52 6.31 -3.63
N LYS A 79 1.78 5.89 -3.83
CA LYS A 79 2.09 4.50 -4.21
C LYS A 79 1.74 3.51 -3.10
N ALA A 80 2.07 3.85 -1.85
CA ALA A 80 1.73 3.04 -0.69
C ALA A 80 0.20 2.88 -0.53
N LEU A 81 -0.58 3.94 -0.72
CA LEU A 81 -2.05 3.85 -0.68
C LEU A 81 -2.64 2.95 -1.76
N ASN A 82 -2.09 2.99 -2.98
CA ASN A 82 -2.53 2.08 -4.04
C ASN A 82 -2.25 0.61 -3.67
N LEU A 83 -1.07 0.35 -3.10
CA LEU A 83 -0.72 -0.98 -2.59
C LEU A 83 -1.58 -1.39 -1.39
N GLU A 84 -2.01 -0.46 -0.54
CA GLU A 84 -2.93 -0.74 0.56
C GLU A 84 -4.28 -1.27 0.03
N LYS A 85 -4.80 -0.71 -1.07
CA LYS A 85 -6.00 -1.25 -1.74
C LYS A 85 -5.78 -2.69 -2.21
N ALA A 86 -4.66 -2.93 -2.90
CA ALA A 86 -4.31 -4.28 -3.37
C ALA A 86 -4.10 -5.27 -2.21
N ARG A 87 -3.48 -4.82 -1.11
CA ARG A 87 -3.28 -5.59 0.12
C ARG A 87 -4.60 -5.98 0.77
N LYS A 88 -5.57 -5.05 0.87
CA LYS A 88 -6.92 -5.34 1.39
C LYS A 88 -7.59 -6.43 0.55
N SER A 89 -7.59 -6.31 -0.78
CA SER A 89 -8.16 -7.33 -1.66
C SER A 89 -7.44 -8.68 -1.57
N ALA A 90 -6.11 -8.69 -1.48
CA ALA A 90 -5.36 -9.95 -1.31
C ALA A 90 -5.68 -10.65 0.01
N LYS A 91 -6.00 -9.90 1.07
CA LYS A 91 -6.43 -10.47 2.36
C LYS A 91 -7.84 -11.04 2.34
N GLU A 92 -8.67 -10.64 1.37
CA GLU A 92 -10.03 -11.16 1.18
C GLU A 92 -10.05 -12.48 0.39
N ASN A 93 -8.93 -12.85 -0.25
CA ASN A 93 -8.82 -14.11 -0.98
C ASN A 93 -8.93 -15.33 -0.05
N GLU A 94 -9.50 -16.42 -0.57
CA GLU A 94 -9.60 -17.67 0.17
C GLU A 94 -8.19 -18.22 0.47
N ASN A 95 -7.96 -18.63 1.73
CA ASN A 95 -6.65 -19.10 2.22
C ASN A 95 -5.53 -18.04 2.14
N ALA A 96 -5.88 -16.74 2.15
CA ALA A 96 -4.91 -15.67 2.23
C ALA A 96 -4.04 -15.79 3.49
N ASN A 97 -2.74 -15.66 3.31
CA ASN A 97 -1.79 -15.62 4.41
C ASN A 97 -1.48 -14.18 4.78
N SER A 98 -2.25 -13.66 5.74
CA SER A 98 -2.11 -12.27 6.20
C SER A 98 -0.69 -11.92 6.67
N THR A 99 0.05 -12.88 7.24
CA THR A 99 1.41 -12.65 7.73
C THR A 99 2.40 -12.41 6.58
N GLU A 100 2.35 -13.24 5.52
CA GLU A 100 3.23 -13.07 4.35
C GLU A 100 2.83 -11.82 3.55
N ILE A 101 1.53 -11.53 3.43
CA ILE A 101 1.03 -10.29 2.80
C ILE A 101 1.58 -9.06 3.54
N ASP A 102 1.51 -9.06 4.86
CA ASP A 102 1.96 -7.93 5.68
C ASP A 102 3.46 -7.75 5.64
N LYS A 103 4.20 -8.86 5.63
CA LYS A 103 5.65 -8.86 5.43
C LYS A 103 6.03 -8.33 4.06
N GLU A 104 5.40 -8.78 2.98
CA GLU A 104 5.65 -8.28 1.63
C GLU A 104 5.39 -6.77 1.54
N PHE A 105 4.28 -6.30 2.12
CA PHE A 105 3.95 -4.88 2.13
C PHE A 105 4.99 -4.05 2.89
N GLU A 106 5.36 -4.47 4.11
CA GLU A 106 6.37 -3.77 4.92
C GLU A 106 7.75 -3.74 4.23
N THR A 107 8.14 -4.85 3.61
CA THR A 107 9.36 -4.91 2.79
C THR A 107 9.28 -3.89 1.64
N TYR A 108 8.16 -3.81 0.92
CA TYR A 108 8.04 -2.84 -0.17
C TYR A 108 8.09 -1.39 0.33
N LEU A 109 7.41 -1.08 1.44
CA LEU A 109 7.43 0.25 2.05
C LEU A 109 8.85 0.70 2.40
N THR A 110 9.64 -0.18 2.99
CA THR A 110 10.98 0.15 3.51
C THR A 110 12.07 0.04 2.44
N GLU A 111 12.01 -0.97 1.57
CA GLU A 111 13.07 -1.24 0.59
C GLU A 111 12.83 -0.56 -0.76
N ASN A 112 11.59 -0.44 -1.24
CA ASN A 112 11.28 0.17 -2.54
C ASN A 112 10.89 1.65 -2.38
N LEU A 113 10.01 1.96 -1.44
CA LEU A 113 9.53 3.33 -1.22
C LEU A 113 10.40 4.13 -0.25
N LYS A 114 11.35 3.49 0.43
CA LYS A 114 12.30 4.14 1.35
C LYS A 114 11.59 4.93 2.45
N PHE A 115 10.50 4.39 3.00
CA PHE A 115 10.01 4.85 4.31
C PHE A 115 10.96 4.38 5.41
N ALA A 116 11.09 5.16 6.48
CA ALA A 116 11.79 4.67 7.67
C ALA A 116 11.03 3.48 8.25
N LYS A 117 11.75 2.46 8.72
CA LYS A 117 11.13 1.33 9.40
C LYS A 117 10.69 1.77 10.80
N GLY A 118 9.42 1.63 11.14
CA GLY A 118 8.92 1.98 12.46
C GLY A 118 7.44 2.32 12.52
N ASP A 119 6.99 2.62 13.73
CA ASP A 119 5.62 2.99 14.05
C ASP A 119 5.34 4.49 13.83
N ALA A 120 4.18 4.96 14.32
CA ALA A 120 3.76 6.36 14.19
C ALA A 120 4.64 7.38 14.94
N ASN A 121 5.55 6.92 15.81
CA ASN A 121 6.49 7.77 16.55
C ASN A 121 7.84 7.92 15.82
N VAL A 122 8.11 7.10 14.80
CA VAL A 122 9.33 7.18 13.99
C VAL A 122 9.12 8.13 12.83
N ASP A 123 9.90 9.21 12.79
CA ASP A 123 9.77 10.21 11.72
C ASP A 123 10.10 9.60 10.35
N GLY A 124 9.30 9.97 9.35
CA GLY A 124 9.42 9.45 7.98
C GLY A 124 9.01 7.99 7.79
N SER A 125 8.50 7.30 8.83
CA SER A 125 7.84 5.99 8.69
C SER A 125 6.50 6.11 7.96
N TYR A 126 6.03 5.03 7.35
CA TYR A 126 4.72 5.03 6.71
C TYR A 126 3.59 5.31 7.72
N ALA A 127 3.68 4.74 8.92
CA ALA A 127 2.70 4.94 9.98
C ALA A 127 2.66 6.41 10.47
N SER A 128 3.81 7.09 10.59
CA SER A 128 3.84 8.50 11.01
C SER A 128 3.35 9.42 9.91
N VAL A 129 3.69 9.15 8.65
CA VAL A 129 3.17 9.88 7.49
C VAL A 129 1.65 9.70 7.34
N MET A 130 1.15 8.47 7.46
CA MET A 130 -0.28 8.16 7.46
C MET A 130 -1.00 8.93 8.57
N LYS A 131 -0.46 8.91 9.79
CA LYS A 131 -1.02 9.65 10.92
C LYS A 131 -1.09 11.16 10.64
N LYS A 132 0.02 11.78 10.20
CA LYS A 132 0.07 13.21 9.84
C LYS A 132 -0.99 13.54 8.79
N PHE A 133 -1.10 12.73 7.74
CA PHE A 133 -2.09 12.90 6.68
C PHE A 133 -3.53 12.81 7.21
N THR A 134 -3.86 11.77 7.98
CA THR A 134 -5.22 11.59 8.53
C THR A 134 -5.58 12.63 9.58
N ASP A 135 -4.61 13.12 10.35
CA ASP A 135 -4.82 14.17 11.35
C ASP A 135 -5.21 15.49 10.68
N GLU A 136 -4.62 15.83 9.53
CA GLU A 136 -5.04 16.99 8.74
C GLU A 136 -6.43 16.82 8.12
N LEU A 137 -6.76 15.60 7.64
CA LEU A 137 -8.06 15.35 7.02
C LEU A 137 -9.26 15.57 7.96
N VAL A 138 -9.08 15.43 9.27
CA VAL A 138 -10.16 15.56 10.26
C VAL A 138 -10.30 16.94 10.89
N LYS A 139 -9.39 17.88 10.60
CA LYS A 139 -9.46 19.26 11.14
C LYS A 139 -10.73 19.97 10.71
#